data_AF-A0A3A1WXL8-F1
#
_entry.id   AF-A0A3A1WXL8-F1
#
_cell.length_a   1.000
_cell.length_b   1.000
_cell.length_c   1.000
_cell.angle_alpha   90.00
_cell.angle_beta   90.00
_cell.angle_gamma   90.00
#
_symmetry.space_group_name_H-M   'P 1'
#
loop_
_entity.id
_entity.type
_entity.pdbx_description
1 polymer ?
#
loop_
_entity_poly.entity_id
_entity_poly.type
_entity_poly.pdbx_seq_one_letter_code
_entity_poly.pdbx_strand_id
1 'polypeptide(L)'
;GKVGRLGRVLGPRSLMPNPKTGTVTMDVAKAVADIKGGKIEFRVDRQGNLSFLFGKLSFDAKALEENFKAVADEIRRLKPSTIKGRYITKVTVTSTMAPGVPVDIASIAA
;
A
#
# COMPACT_ATOMS: atom_id res chain seq x y z
N GLY A 1 -29.35 -6.26 -1.85
CA GLY A 1 -28.65 -6.11 -0.55
C GLY A 1 -28.75 -4.68 -0.06
N LYS A 2 -29.04 -4.47 1.24
CA LYS A 2 -29.27 -3.14 1.85
C LYS A 2 -28.12 -2.13 1.59
N VAL A 3 -26.89 -2.61 1.38
CA VAL A 3 -25.69 -1.81 1.10
C VAL A 3 -25.71 -1.10 -0.26
N GLY A 4 -26.38 -1.66 -1.28
CA GLY A 4 -26.44 -1.05 -2.61
C GLY A 4 -27.22 0.28 -2.66
N ARG A 5 -28.16 0.49 -1.73
CA ARG A 5 -28.91 1.76 -1.59
C ARG A 5 -28.04 2.89 -1.04
N LEU A 6 -27.00 2.56 -0.26
CA LEU A 6 -26.04 3.53 0.30
C LEU A 6 -24.89 3.86 -0.67
N GLY A 7 -24.84 3.22 -1.84
CA GLY A 7 -23.79 3.43 -2.83
C GLY A 7 -23.64 4.87 -3.31
N ARG A 8 -24.72 5.66 -3.32
CA ARG A 8 -24.67 7.10 -3.67
C ARG A 8 -23.86 7.95 -2.69
N VAL A 9 -23.84 7.56 -1.41
CA VAL A 9 -23.13 8.30 -0.35
C VAL A 9 -21.74 7.72 -0.11
N LEU A 10 -21.64 6.38 -0.11
CA LEU A 10 -20.38 5.67 0.17
C LEU A 10 -19.43 5.64 -1.03
N GLY A 11 -19.96 5.71 -2.25
CA GLY A 11 -19.18 5.77 -3.50
C GLY A 11 -18.22 6.96 -3.58
N PRO A 12 -18.70 8.22 -3.52
CA PRO A 12 -17.83 9.40 -3.64
C PRO A 12 -16.82 9.55 -2.49
N ARG A 13 -17.06 8.90 -1.34
CA ARG A 13 -16.12 8.90 -0.19
C ARG A 13 -15.14 7.73 -0.21
N SER A 14 -15.20 6.85 -1.21
CA SER A 14 -14.40 5.62 -1.28
C SER A 14 -14.54 4.69 -0.06
N LEU A 15 -15.65 4.79 0.68
CA LEU A 15 -15.94 4.01 1.90
C LEU A 15 -16.79 2.77 1.63
N MET A 16 -16.98 2.42 0.35
CA MET A 16 -17.76 1.25 -0.02
C MET A 16 -17.03 -0.03 0.41
N PRO A 17 -17.65 -0.90 1.24
CA PRO A 17 -17.03 -2.16 1.65
C PRO A 17 -16.71 -3.01 0.42
N ASN A 18 -15.47 -3.47 0.33
CA ASN A 18 -14.98 -4.23 -0.81
C ASN A 18 -14.47 -5.59 -0.33
N PRO A 19 -15.01 -6.71 -0.86
CA PRO A 19 -14.50 -8.04 -0.55
C PRO A 19 -13.02 -8.23 -0.93
N LYS A 20 -12.52 -7.54 -1.96
CA LYS A 20 -11.10 -7.60 -2.35
C LYS A 20 -10.18 -6.95 -1.32
N THR A 21 -10.70 -6.02 -0.51
CA THR A 21 -9.94 -5.34 0.55
C THR A 21 -10.10 -6.04 1.90
N GLY A 22 -10.69 -7.25 1.93
CA GLY A 22 -10.94 -8.00 3.16
C GLY A 22 -11.86 -7.29 4.16
N THR A 23 -12.52 -6.20 3.76
CA THR A 23 -13.47 -5.46 4.62
C THR A 23 -14.85 -6.11 4.70
N VAL A 24 -15.08 -7.13 3.88
CA VAL A 24 -16.29 -7.97 3.91
C VAL A 24 -15.86 -9.40 4.21
N THR A 25 -15.66 -9.68 5.50
CA THR A 25 -15.29 -11.01 6.03
C THR A 25 -16.31 -11.46 7.06
N MET A 26 -16.36 -12.78 7.31
CA MET A 26 -17.18 -13.35 8.39
C MET A 26 -16.55 -13.11 9.78
N ASP A 27 -15.23 -12.87 9.82
CA ASP A 27 -14.48 -12.54 11.03
C ASP A 27 -14.19 -11.03 11.09
N VAL A 28 -15.08 -10.29 11.74
CA VAL A 28 -15.05 -8.83 11.85
C VAL A 28 -14.01 -8.38 12.88
N ALA A 29 -13.77 -9.17 13.94
CA ALA A 29 -12.86 -8.80 15.02
C ALA A 29 -11.41 -8.73 14.54
N LYS A 30 -10.96 -9.72 13.75
CA LYS A 30 -9.64 -9.69 13.13
C LYS A 30 -9.50 -8.58 12.11
N ALA A 31 -10.51 -8.38 11.26
CA ALA A 31 -10.48 -7.31 10.26
C ALA A 31 -10.31 -5.92 10.90
N VAL A 32 -10.98 -5.66 12.03
CA VAL A 32 -10.82 -4.39 12.77
C VAL A 32 -9.43 -4.27 13.40
N ALA A 33 -8.91 -5.34 13.99
CA ALA A 33 -7.57 -5.36 14.59
C ALA A 33 -6.49 -5.11 13.53
N ASP A 34 -6.58 -5.76 12.37
CA ASP A 34 -5.62 -5.63 11.28
C ASP A 34 -5.64 -4.23 10.66
N ILE A 35 -6.83 -3.65 10.45
CA ILE A 35 -6.98 -2.28 9.93
C ILE A 35 -6.44 -1.27 10.94
N LYS A 36 -6.71 -1.46 12.24
CA LYS A 36 -6.20 -0.59 13.31
C LYS A 36 -4.69 -0.73 13.51
N GLY A 37 -4.13 -1.90 13.23
CA GLY A 37 -2.69 -2.18 13.20
C GLY A 37 -1.95 -1.47 12.08
N GLY A 38 -2.65 -0.71 11.24
CA GLY A 38 -2.04 0.10 10.19
C GLY A 38 -1.82 -0.67 8.89
N LYS A 39 -2.63 -1.72 8.62
CA LYS A 39 -2.58 -2.41 7.33
C LYS A 39 -2.82 -1.44 6.19
N ILE A 40 -1.82 -1.28 5.33
CA ILE A 40 -1.88 -0.41 4.17
C ILE A 40 -2.17 -1.25 2.94
N GLU A 41 -3.24 -0.92 2.25
CA GLU A 41 -3.54 -1.50 0.94
C GLU A 41 -3.06 -0.57 -0.15
N PHE A 42 -2.23 -1.10 -1.04
CA PHE A 42 -1.79 -0.40 -2.24
C PHE A 42 -2.50 -0.98 -3.46
N ARG A 43 -2.83 -0.09 -4.41
CA ARG A 43 -3.37 -0.45 -5.71
C ARG A 43 -2.43 0.07 -6.78
N VAL A 44 -2.24 -0.74 -7.81
CA VAL A 44 -1.48 -0.34 -9.00
C VAL A 44 -2.38 0.51 -9.90
N ASP A 45 -1.83 1.58 -10.44
CA ASP A 45 -2.51 2.38 -11.45
C ASP A 45 -2.57 1.65 -12.81
N ARG A 46 -3.17 2.28 -13.82
CA ARG A 46 -3.26 1.68 -15.17
C ARG A 46 -1.89 1.61 -15.87
N GLN A 47 -0.92 2.39 -15.42
CA GLN A 47 0.41 2.52 -15.99
C GLN A 47 1.43 1.59 -15.30
N GLY A 48 1.02 0.84 -14.26
CA GLY A 48 1.89 -0.06 -13.52
C GLY A 48 2.62 0.61 -12.35
N ASN A 49 2.32 1.86 -12.01
CA ASN A 49 2.93 2.53 -10.86
C ASN A 49 2.16 2.22 -9.58
N LEU A 50 2.91 2.20 -8.49
CA LEU A 50 2.43 1.89 -7.16
C LEU A 50 2.81 3.06 -6.25
N SER A 51 1.80 3.70 -5.65
CA SER A 51 1.96 4.84 -4.75
C SER A 51 1.30 4.52 -3.42
N PHE A 52 2.05 4.66 -2.33
CA PHE A 52 1.59 4.42 -0.97
C PHE A 52 2.33 5.32 0.00
N LEU A 53 1.72 5.56 1.15
CA LEU A 53 2.33 6.27 2.27
C LEU A 53 2.88 5.23 3.23
N PHE A 54 4.17 5.27 3.56
CA PHE A 54 4.78 4.34 4.54
C PHE A 54 5.08 5.00 5.89
N GLY A 55 4.76 6.28 6.04
CA GLY A 55 4.96 7.00 7.29
C GLY A 55 4.66 8.50 7.17
N LYS A 56 4.91 9.21 8.27
CA LYS A 56 4.89 10.66 8.35
C LYS A 56 6.28 11.18 8.69
N LEU A 57 6.55 12.44 8.36
CA LEU A 57 7.83 13.10 8.67
C LEU A 57 8.12 13.19 10.18
N SER A 58 7.09 13.04 11.01
CA SER A 58 7.18 13.03 12.48
C SER A 58 7.65 11.69 13.06
N PHE A 59 7.88 10.67 12.24
CA PHE A 59 8.36 9.37 12.70
C PHE A 59 9.89 9.37 12.80
N ASP A 60 10.43 8.52 13.66
CA ASP A 60 11.88 8.34 13.74
C ASP A 60 12.44 7.75 12.44
N ALA A 61 13.68 8.09 12.13
CA ALA A 61 14.33 7.66 10.90
C ALA A 61 14.41 6.12 10.79
N LYS A 62 14.64 5.42 11.91
CA LYS A 62 14.69 3.95 11.94
C LYS A 62 13.34 3.32 11.62
N ALA A 63 12.26 3.87 12.19
CA ALA A 63 10.91 3.38 11.93
C ALA A 63 10.50 3.57 10.45
N LEU A 64 10.93 4.66 9.83
CA LEU A 64 10.71 4.89 8.39
C LEU A 64 11.49 3.89 7.52
N GLU A 65 12.71 3.55 7.90
CA GLU A 65 13.53 2.55 7.21
C GLU A 65 12.91 1.15 7.32
N GLU A 66 12.48 0.75 8.53
CA GLU A 66 11.83 -0.54 8.77
C GLU A 66 10.52 -0.68 7.98
N ASN A 67 9.67 0.35 8.00
CA ASN A 67 8.44 0.36 7.21
C ASN A 67 8.73 0.25 5.71
N PHE A 68 9.75 0.94 5.23
CA PHE A 68 10.13 0.90 3.83
C PHE A 68 10.65 -0.49 3.42
N LYS A 69 11.49 -1.13 4.23
CA LYS A 69 11.98 -2.50 4.02
C LYS A 69 10.83 -3.50 3.99
N ALA A 70 9.92 -3.42 4.96
CA ALA A 70 8.75 -4.31 5.03
C ALA A 70 7.90 -4.26 3.75
N VAL A 71 7.70 -3.05 3.18
CA VAL A 71 6.95 -2.93 1.93
C VAL A 71 7.74 -3.42 0.72
N ALA A 72 9.05 -3.15 0.66
CA ALA A 72 9.89 -3.66 -0.43
C ALA A 72 9.89 -5.20 -0.49
N ASP A 73 9.95 -5.85 0.67
CA ASP A 73 9.88 -7.31 0.79
C ASP A 73 8.53 -7.87 0.34
N GLU A 74 7.43 -7.22 0.74
CA GLU A 74 6.09 -7.62 0.34
C GLU A 74 5.88 -7.47 -1.17
N ILE A 75 6.37 -6.37 -1.77
CA ILE A 75 6.32 -6.17 -3.24
C ILE A 75 7.13 -7.27 -3.93
N ARG A 76 8.29 -7.65 -3.40
CA ARG A 76 9.09 -8.74 -3.96
C ARG A 76 8.35 -10.07 -3.90
N ARG A 77 7.63 -10.34 -2.80
CA ARG A 77 6.80 -11.54 -2.63
C ARG A 77 5.64 -11.58 -3.62
N LEU A 78 5.03 -10.43 -3.91
CA LEU A 78 3.94 -10.29 -4.87
C LEU A 78 4.38 -10.36 -6.33
N LYS A 79 5.70 -10.48 -6.61
CA LYS A 79 6.22 -10.62 -7.98
C LYS A 79 5.57 -11.83 -8.67
N PRO A 80 4.82 -11.62 -9.76
CA PRO A 80 4.26 -12.72 -10.54
C PRO A 80 5.36 -13.56 -11.19
N SER A 81 5.17 -14.88 -11.25
CA SER A 81 6.09 -15.83 -11.90
C SER A 81 6.27 -15.59 -13.41
N THR A 82 5.33 -14.85 -14.02
CA THR A 82 5.34 -14.48 -15.45
C THR A 82 6.38 -13.41 -15.79
N ILE A 83 6.90 -12.65 -14.81
CA ILE A 83 7.83 -11.55 -15.08
C ILE A 83 9.28 -12.06 -15.09
N LYS A 84 9.84 -12.13 -16.30
CA LYS A 84 11.27 -12.39 -16.53
C LYS A 84 12.03 -11.05 -16.49
N GLY A 85 12.87 -10.84 -15.48
CA GLY A 85 13.68 -9.62 -15.32
C GLY A 85 13.48 -8.86 -13.99
N ARG A 86 13.93 -7.59 -13.97
CA ARG A 86 13.78 -6.70 -12.81
C ARG A 86 12.31 -6.30 -12.67
N TYR A 87 11.74 -6.57 -11.49
CA TYR A 87 10.35 -6.24 -11.18
C TYR A 87 10.17 -4.78 -10.79
N ILE A 88 11.14 -4.23 -10.04
CA ILE A 88 11.20 -2.83 -9.64
C ILE A 88 12.21 -2.13 -10.55
N THR A 89 11.76 -1.08 -11.25
CA THR A 89 12.59 -0.33 -12.21
C THR A 89 13.15 0.96 -11.62
N LYS A 90 12.33 1.65 -10.81
CA LYS A 90 12.72 2.90 -10.14
C LYS A 90 11.96 3.01 -8.83
N VAL A 91 12.63 3.52 -7.80
CA VAL A 91 12.01 3.93 -6.54
C VAL A 91 12.28 5.42 -6.35
N THR A 92 11.26 6.19 -5.99
CA THR A 92 11.41 7.61 -5.66
C THR A 92 10.66 7.87 -4.37
N VAL A 93 11.35 8.44 -3.40
CA VAL A 93 10.75 8.84 -2.12
C VAL A 93 10.50 10.34 -2.18
N THR A 94 9.30 10.74 -1.80
CA THR A 94 8.89 12.15 -1.81
C THR A 94 8.01 12.43 -0.60
N SER A 95 8.06 13.67 -0.13
CA SER A 95 7.07 14.21 0.82
C SER A 95 6.01 14.99 0.04
N THR A 96 4.83 15.19 0.63
CA THR A 96 3.66 15.78 -0.06
C THR A 96 3.94 17.07 -0.83
N MET A 97 4.87 17.91 -0.34
CA MET A 97 5.22 19.20 -0.95
C MET A 97 6.70 19.32 -1.33
N ALA A 98 7.47 18.23 -1.31
CA ALA A 98 8.92 18.26 -1.52
C ALA A 98 9.31 17.61 -2.86
N PRO A 99 10.45 17.98 -3.44
CA PRO A 99 10.98 17.27 -4.61
C PRO A 99 11.23 15.79 -4.27
N GLY A 100 11.04 14.92 -5.27
CA GLY A 100 11.29 13.49 -5.12
C GLY A 100 12.78 13.17 -5.19
N VAL A 101 13.26 12.37 -4.24
CA VAL A 101 14.63 11.86 -4.21
C VAL A 101 14.62 10.43 -4.78
N PRO A 102 15.33 10.17 -5.88
CA PRO A 102 15.48 8.81 -6.39
C PRO A 102 16.34 8.01 -5.41
N VAL A 103 15.90 6.79 -5.10
CA VAL A 103 16.62 5.88 -4.20
C VAL A 103 17.14 4.72 -5.03
N ASP A 104 18.37 4.27 -4.73
CA ASP A 104 18.93 3.10 -5.37
C ASP A 104 18.19 1.83 -4.94
N ILE A 105 17.98 0.93 -5.89
CA ILE A 105 17.29 -0.33 -5.69
C ILE A 105 18.24 -1.36 -5.10
N ALA A 106 19.55 -1.24 -5.35
CA ALA A 106 20.56 -2.17 -4.83
C ALA A 106 20.71 -2.08 -3.31
N SER A 107 20.59 -0.88 -2.72
CA SER A 107 20.64 -0.68 -1.27
C SER A 107 19.41 -1.22 -0.51
N ILE A 108 18.34 -1.57 -1.24
CA ILE A 108 17.12 -2.15 -0.68
C ILE A 108 17.21 -3.68 -0.64
N ALA A 109 18.17 -4.27 -1.36
CA ALA A 109 18.35 -5.71 -1.47
C ALA A 109 19.38 -6.29 -0.47
N ALA A 110 19.95 -5.46 0.41
CA ALA A 110 20.93 -5.84 1.43
C ALA A 110 20.32 -5.86 2.84
#